data_AF-A0A973SFJ6-F1
#
_entry.id   AF-A0A973SFJ6-F1
#
_cell.length_a   1.000
_cell.length_b   1.000
_cell.length_c   1.000
_cell.angle_alpha   90.00
_cell.angle_beta   90.00
_cell.angle_gamma   90.00
#
_symmetry.space_group_name_H-M   'P 1'
#
loop_
_entity.id
_entity.type
_entity.pdbx_description
1 polymer ?
#
loop_
_entity_poly.entity_id
_entity_poly.type
_entity_poly.pdbx_seq_one_letter_code
_entity_poly.pdbx_strand_id
1 'polypeptide(L)'
;MTSSLPGVFDRHESTFSEWLRLAISARALEDQAVPWPARSPSEALAVALILRRIDVLADLDCTENEAMERLARDIGATTDEVRAFFIGLRELV
;
A
#
# COMPACT_ATOMS: atom_id res chain seq x y z
N MET A 1 -12.21 19.71 12.86
CA MET A 1 -11.59 19.10 14.05
C MET A 1 -11.30 17.65 13.72
N THR A 2 -10.01 17.39 13.47
CA THR A 2 -9.28 16.11 13.41
C THR A 2 -10.10 14.82 13.35
N SER A 3 -10.27 14.30 12.12
CA SER A 3 -10.56 12.89 11.88
C SER A 3 -9.27 12.11 12.12
N SER A 4 -8.94 11.88 13.38
CA SER A 4 -7.86 10.97 13.75
C SER A 4 -8.40 9.55 13.61
N LEU A 5 -7.74 8.69 12.83
CA LEU A 5 -7.87 7.24 12.88
C LEU A 5 -6.93 6.73 14.00
N PRO A 6 -7.31 6.84 15.29
CA PRO A 6 -6.36 6.86 16.39
C PRO A 6 -6.25 5.43 16.95
N GLY A 7 -5.22 4.70 16.53
CA GLY A 7 -4.87 3.41 17.13
C GLY A 7 -4.25 2.43 16.13
N VAL A 8 -4.75 2.44 14.89
CA VAL A 8 -4.24 1.60 13.80
C VAL A 8 -2.96 2.19 13.22
N PHE A 9 -2.95 3.51 13.03
CA PHE A 9 -1.79 4.24 12.52
C PHE A 9 -0.63 4.11 13.48
N ASP A 10 -0.79 4.39 14.77
CA ASP A 10 0.32 4.39 15.75
C ASP A 10 1.12 3.07 15.82
N ARG A 11 0.48 1.91 15.59
CA ARG A 11 1.17 0.60 15.64
C ARG A 11 1.99 0.31 14.38
N HIS A 12 1.53 0.74 13.21
CA HIS A 12 2.11 0.39 11.92
C HIS A 12 2.52 1.62 11.09
N GLU A 13 2.59 2.80 11.74
CA GLU A 13 2.80 4.11 11.10
C GLU A 13 4.05 4.13 10.24
N SER A 14 5.13 3.56 10.77
CA SER A 14 6.41 3.48 10.07
C SER A 14 6.29 2.66 8.77
N THR A 15 5.57 1.55 8.79
CA THR A 15 5.40 0.67 7.63
C THR A 15 4.47 1.30 6.59
N PHE A 16 3.36 1.86 7.03
CA PHE A 16 2.43 2.55 6.15
C PHE A 16 3.05 3.81 5.50
N SER A 17 3.85 4.56 6.26
CA SER A 17 4.60 5.70 5.73
C SER A 17 5.68 5.28 4.72
N GLU A 18 6.33 4.13 4.96
CA GLU A 18 7.27 3.53 4.01
C GLU A 18 6.58 3.22 2.67
N TRP A 19 5.45 2.52 2.71
CA TRP A 19 4.69 2.15 1.51
C TRP A 19 4.22 3.39 0.74
N LEU A 20 3.75 4.43 1.44
CA LEU A 20 3.37 5.68 0.81
C LEU A 20 4.55 6.35 0.10
N ARG A 21 5.73 6.38 0.74
CA ARG A 21 6.94 6.95 0.13
C ARG A 21 7.40 6.17 -1.10
N LEU A 22 7.32 4.84 -1.04
CA LEU A 22 7.64 3.96 -2.17
C LEU A 22 6.67 4.21 -3.32
N ALA A 23 5.38 4.38 -3.04
CA ALA A 23 4.38 4.66 -4.07
C ALA A 23 4.59 6.03 -4.73
N ILE A 24 4.88 7.07 -3.95
CA ILE A 24 5.25 8.40 -4.48
C ILE A 24 6.48 8.30 -5.39
N SER A 25 7.50 7.55 -4.95
CA SER A 25 8.72 7.34 -5.73
C SER A 25 8.45 6.56 -7.01
N ALA A 26 7.65 5.48 -6.94
CA ALA A 26 7.27 4.67 -8.08
C ALA A 26 6.49 5.49 -9.12
N ARG A 27 5.57 6.36 -8.68
CA ARG A 27 4.84 7.29 -9.54
C ARG A 27 5.76 8.25 -10.28
N ALA A 28 6.79 8.77 -9.62
CA ALA A 28 7.78 9.66 -10.24
C ALA A 28 8.71 8.93 -11.25
N LEU A 29 8.83 7.61 -11.14
CA LEU A 29 9.65 6.76 -12.01
C LEU A 29 8.86 6.12 -13.16
N GLU A 30 7.54 6.20 -13.13
CA GLU A 30 6.63 5.57 -14.12
C GLU A 30 6.96 6.01 -15.55
N ASP A 31 7.33 7.28 -15.73
CA ASP A 31 7.70 7.86 -17.04
C ASP A 31 9.10 7.44 -17.53
N GLN A 32 9.91 6.80 -16.69
CA GLN A 32 11.31 6.50 -16.97
C GLN A 32 11.56 5.02 -17.33
N ALA A 33 10.51 4.19 -17.38
CA ALA A 33 10.60 2.74 -17.58
C ALA A 33 11.55 2.03 -16.59
N VAL A 34 11.74 2.63 -15.40
CA VAL A 34 12.59 2.07 -14.34
C VAL A 34 11.73 1.13 -13.47
N PRO A 35 12.27 -0.03 -13.05
CA PRO A 35 11.59 -0.89 -12.09
C PRO A 35 11.21 -0.15 -10.81
N TRP A 36 10.07 -0.49 -10.22
CA TRP A 36 9.64 0.13 -8.97
C TRP A 36 10.65 -0.12 -7.84
N PRO A 37 10.83 0.85 -6.92
CA PRO A 37 11.77 0.76 -5.82
C PRO A 37 11.32 -0.19 -4.69
N ALA A 38 10.52 -1.22 -4.99
CA ALA A 38 10.07 -2.23 -4.03
C ALA A 38 11.17 -3.27 -3.80
N ARG A 39 11.48 -3.56 -2.53
CA ARG A 39 12.51 -4.51 -2.08
C ARG A 39 11.92 -5.84 -1.63
N SER A 40 10.60 -5.91 -1.49
CA SER A 40 9.88 -7.12 -1.11
C SER A 40 8.57 -7.27 -1.90
N PRO A 41 8.03 -8.50 -2.01
CA PRO A 41 6.71 -8.72 -2.61
C PRO A 41 5.59 -7.92 -1.91
N SER A 42 5.67 -7.78 -0.58
CA SER A 42 4.71 -6.98 0.19
C SER A 42 4.79 -5.49 -0.17
N GLU A 43 5.99 -4.93 -0.32
CA GLU A 43 6.14 -3.55 -0.79
C GLU A 43 5.57 -3.38 -2.20
N ALA A 44 5.81 -4.33 -3.10
CA ALA A 44 5.27 -4.28 -4.46
C ALA A 44 3.72 -4.31 -4.46
N LEU A 45 3.12 -5.18 -3.64
CA LEU A 45 1.66 -5.25 -3.46
C LEU A 45 1.11 -3.95 -2.86
N ALA A 46 1.78 -3.39 -1.85
CA ALA A 46 1.36 -2.14 -1.23
C ALA A 46 1.43 -0.98 -2.23
N VAL A 47 2.53 -0.85 -2.99
CA VAL A 47 2.66 0.17 -4.04
C VAL A 47 1.59 -0.01 -5.12
N ALA A 48 1.35 -1.23 -5.58
CA ALA A 48 0.30 -1.52 -6.57
C ALA A 48 -1.09 -1.12 -6.08
N LEU A 49 -1.41 -1.39 -4.81
CA LEU A 49 -2.68 -0.99 -4.18
C LEU A 49 -2.82 0.53 -4.04
N ILE A 50 -1.75 1.25 -3.66
CA ILE A 50 -1.76 2.72 -3.56
C ILE A 50 -1.98 3.35 -4.93
N LEU A 51 -1.23 2.88 -5.93
CA LEU A 51 -1.27 3.41 -7.30
C LEU A 51 -2.43 2.87 -8.14
N ARG A 52 -3.25 1.96 -7.59
CA ARG A 52 -4.36 1.28 -8.29
C ARG A 52 -3.92 0.59 -9.59
N ARG A 53 -2.75 -0.03 -9.57
CA ARG A 53 -2.18 -0.76 -10.71
C ARG A 53 -2.67 -2.21 -10.70
N ILE A 54 -3.90 -2.38 -11.21
CA ILE A 54 -4.57 -3.69 -11.31
C ILE A 54 -3.80 -4.63 -12.23
N ASP A 55 -3.14 -4.09 -13.24
CA ASP A 55 -2.23 -4.83 -14.12
C ASP A 55 -1.09 -5.47 -13.34
N VAL A 56 -0.47 -4.74 -12.41
CA VAL A 56 0.61 -5.29 -11.57
C VAL A 56 0.09 -6.31 -10.56
N LEU A 57 -1.11 -6.09 -10.01
CA LEU A 57 -1.76 -7.09 -9.16
C LEU A 57 -2.08 -8.39 -9.93
N ALA A 58 -2.52 -8.27 -11.19
CA ALA A 58 -2.78 -9.40 -12.07
C ALA A 58 -1.49 -10.15 -12.46
N ASP A 59 -0.39 -9.43 -12.72
CA ASP A 59 0.93 -10.04 -12.96
C ASP A 59 1.45 -10.81 -11.74
N LEU A 60 1.01 -10.43 -10.54
CA LEU A 60 1.31 -11.10 -9.28
C LEU A 60 0.26 -12.19 -8.90
N ASP A 61 -0.67 -12.50 -9.80
CA ASP A 61 -1.77 -13.46 -9.62
C ASP A 61 -2.54 -13.20 -8.31
N CYS A 62 -2.86 -11.93 -8.06
CA CYS A 62 -3.44 -11.48 -6.80
C CYS A 62 -4.56 -10.47 -7.02
N THR A 63 -5.69 -10.64 -6.33
CA THR A 63 -6.76 -9.63 -6.29
C THR A 63 -6.46 -8.53 -5.26
N GLU A 64 -7.16 -7.39 -5.35
CA GLU A 64 -7.00 -6.31 -4.34
C GLU A 64 -7.26 -6.82 -2.91
N ASN A 65 -8.29 -7.67 -2.73
CA ASN A 65 -8.63 -8.21 -1.40
C ASN A 65 -7.55 -9.17 -0.89
N GLU A 66 -7.05 -10.08 -1.73
CA GLU A 66 -5.98 -11.00 -1.34
C GLU A 66 -4.68 -10.25 -1.04
N ALA A 67 -4.39 -9.19 -1.79
CA ALA A 67 -3.25 -8.32 -1.52
C ALA A 67 -3.39 -7.66 -0.14
N MET A 68 -4.55 -7.08 0.19
CA MET A 68 -4.80 -6.50 1.50
C MET A 68 -4.69 -7.53 2.63
N GLU A 69 -5.24 -8.74 2.46
CA GLU A 69 -5.12 -9.81 3.44
C GLU A 69 -3.66 -10.26 3.65
N ARG A 70 -2.90 -10.34 2.56
CA ARG A 70 -1.49 -10.72 2.61
C ARG A 70 -0.66 -9.67 3.33
N LEU A 71 -0.89 -8.40 3.05
CA LEU A 71 -0.25 -7.28 3.74
C LEU A 71 -0.61 -7.25 5.22
N ALA A 72 -1.88 -7.47 5.56
CA ALA A 72 -2.34 -7.56 6.94
C ALA A 72 -1.60 -8.66 7.70
N ARG A 73 -1.48 -9.87 7.12
CA ARG A 73 -0.71 -10.97 7.71
C ARG A 73 0.77 -10.63 7.87
N ASP A 74 1.38 -9.97 6.89
CA ASP A 74 2.82 -9.67 6.88
C ASP A 74 3.21 -8.69 7.99
N ILE A 75 2.37 -7.69 8.24
CA ILE A 75 2.64 -6.66 9.27
C ILE A 75 2.01 -6.99 10.63
N GLY A 76 1.24 -8.08 10.73
CA GLY A 76 0.52 -8.45 11.95
C GLY A 76 -0.70 -7.55 12.26
N ALA A 77 -1.30 -6.97 11.22
CA ALA A 77 -2.53 -6.18 11.30
C ALA A 77 -3.75 -7.01 10.86
N THR A 78 -4.94 -6.44 11.05
CA THR A 78 -6.18 -6.96 10.46
C THR A 78 -6.38 -6.43 9.04
N THR A 79 -7.12 -7.17 8.21
CA THR A 79 -7.46 -6.72 6.86
C THR A 79 -8.25 -5.41 6.86
N ASP A 80 -9.08 -5.17 7.89
CA ASP A 80 -9.87 -3.95 8.01
C ASP A 80 -9.00 -2.72 8.31
N GLU A 81 -7.95 -2.88 9.13
CA GLU A 81 -6.97 -1.84 9.40
C GLU A 81 -6.22 -1.42 8.14
N VAL A 82 -5.75 -2.40 7.38
CA VAL A 82 -5.07 -2.18 6.10
C VAL A 82 -6.02 -1.54 5.08
N ARG A 83 -7.27 -2.02 5.01
CA ARG A 83 -8.30 -1.45 4.13
C ARG A 83 -8.61 0.00 4.48
N ALA A 84 -8.76 0.33 5.75
CA ALA A 84 -9.00 1.70 6.21
C ALA A 84 -7.85 2.64 5.81
N PHE A 85 -6.61 2.19 5.94
CA PHE A 85 -5.43 2.92 5.48
C PHE A 85 -5.49 3.23 3.98
N PHE A 86 -5.70 2.21 3.13
CA PHE A 86 -5.75 2.43 1.69
C PHE A 86 -6.95 3.29 1.26
N ILE A 87 -8.11 3.15 1.92
CA ILE A 87 -9.26 4.03 1.67
C ILE A 87 -8.91 5.48 2.04
N GLY A 88 -8.28 5.72 3.18
CA GLY A 88 -7.86 7.07 3.59
C GLY A 88 -6.85 7.69 2.63
N LEU A 89 -5.92 6.90 2.07
CA LEU A 89 -5.01 7.39 1.03
C LEU A 89 -5.74 7.76 -0.26
N ARG A 90 -6.80 7.04 -0.64
CA ARG A 90 -7.59 7.33 -1.84
C ARG A 90 -8.32 8.67 -1.78
N GLU A 91 -8.49 9.25 -0.59
CA GLU A 91 -9.05 10.60 -0.42
C GLU A 91 -8.00 11.71 -0.54
N LEU A 92 -6.71 11.35 -0.53
CA LEU A 92 -5.58 12.30 -0.55
C LEU A 92 -4.89 12.42 -1.91
N VAL A 93 -5.10 11.46 -2.81
CA VAL A 93 -4.49 11.35 -4.15
C VAL A 93 -5.57 11.49 -5.22
#